data_AF-A0A174KQW4-F1
#
_entry.id   AF-A0A174KQW4-F1
#
_cell.length_a   1.000
_cell.length_b   1.000
_cell.length_c   1.000
_cell.angle_alpha   90.00
_cell.angle_beta   90.00
_cell.angle_gamma   90.00
#
_symmetry.space_group_name_H-M   'P 1'
#
loop_
_entity.id
_entity.type
_entity.pdbx_description
1 polymer ?
#
loop_
_entity_poly.entity_id
_entity_poly.type
_entity_poly.pdbx_seq_one_letter_code
_entity_poly.pdbx_strand_id
1 'polypeptide(L)'
;MKLRFVHLLLLQSIMLLPSCSSQSKKSMDTSTEPVDAQVNVADSSVDEQQAISMIKDFYEAYAVSCLSIGKEAVALGDSVKEKYLTKELIEKVDSLVKATDADPIIRAQDLGEDDIKTLVVKHLNDNWYQVGYTSAKGSQFERAVSIPVRVVNIGGQYQIDDITAENE
;
A
#
# COMPACT_ATOMS: atom_id res chain seq x y z
N MET A 1 -21.97 37.09 -12.94
CA MET A 1 -22.59 37.53 -11.66
C MET A 1 -23.46 36.41 -11.11
N LYS A 2 -23.44 36.23 -9.79
CA LYS A 2 -24.24 35.31 -8.92
C LYS A 2 -23.60 33.96 -8.58
N LEU A 3 -22.62 34.06 -7.68
CA LEU A 3 -22.16 33.02 -6.77
C LEU A 3 -23.23 32.84 -5.67
N ARG A 4 -23.69 31.61 -5.40
CA ARG A 4 -24.58 31.32 -4.27
C ARG A 4 -23.75 30.69 -3.15
N PHE A 5 -23.45 31.50 -2.14
CA PHE A 5 -22.91 31.04 -0.86
C PHE A 5 -24.00 30.24 -0.13
N VAL A 6 -23.74 28.98 0.16
CA VAL A 6 -24.50 28.21 1.15
C VAL A 6 -23.59 28.02 2.35
N HIS A 7 -23.89 28.79 3.37
CA HIS A 7 -23.28 28.77 4.69
C HIS A 7 -24.01 27.68 5.50
N LEU A 8 -23.33 26.65 5.99
CA LEU A 8 -23.91 25.77 7.02
C LEU A 8 -22.84 25.24 7.99
N LEU A 9 -22.69 26.05 9.04
CA LEU A 9 -22.32 25.80 10.45
C LEU A 9 -21.60 24.49 10.84
N LEU A 10 -20.38 24.69 11.36
CA LEU A 10 -19.65 23.81 12.27
C LEU A 10 -20.45 23.53 13.55
N LEU A 11 -20.51 22.26 13.96
CA LEU A 11 -20.77 21.86 15.34
C LEU A 11 -19.54 21.10 15.87
N GLN A 12 -18.69 21.82 16.59
CA GLN A 12 -17.69 21.24 17.48
C GLN A 12 -18.41 20.83 18.76
N SER A 13 -18.46 19.53 19.05
CA SER A 13 -18.83 19.05 20.39
C SER A 13 -17.58 18.57 21.10
N ILE A 14 -17.12 19.43 22.01
CA ILE A 14 -16.15 19.12 23.06
C ILE A 14 -16.91 18.31 24.12
N MET A 15 -16.44 17.10 24.43
CA MET A 15 -16.85 16.38 25.64
C MET A 15 -15.61 16.12 26.50
N LEU A 16 -15.58 16.78 27.65
CA LEU A 16 -14.59 16.64 28.71
C LEU A 16 -14.62 15.23 29.33
N LEU A 17 -13.43 14.74 29.66
CA LEU A 17 -13.16 13.55 30.49
C LEU A 17 -13.63 13.74 31.94
N PRO A 18 -13.98 12.64 32.65
CA PRO A 18 -13.64 12.49 34.05
C PRO A 18 -12.42 11.59 34.20
N SER A 19 -11.37 12.18 34.75
CA SER A 19 -10.26 11.50 35.41
C SER A 19 -10.81 10.64 36.56
N CYS A 20 -10.35 9.39 36.64
CA CYS A 20 -10.38 8.66 37.91
C CYS A 20 -9.03 7.97 38.09
N SER A 21 -8.21 8.57 38.94
CA SER A 21 -7.09 7.90 39.57
C SER A 21 -7.62 6.79 40.47
N SER A 22 -6.91 5.67 40.49
CA SER A 22 -6.98 4.71 41.59
C SER A 22 -5.61 4.07 41.74
N GLN A 23 -4.85 4.60 42.69
CA GLN A 23 -3.80 3.83 43.34
C GLN A 23 -4.47 2.79 44.24
N SER A 24 -4.12 1.51 44.09
CA SER A 24 -4.27 0.55 45.18
C SER A 24 -3.24 -0.57 45.09
N LYS A 25 -2.27 -0.45 46.00
CA LYS A 25 -1.70 -1.50 46.88
C LYS A 25 -0.87 -2.64 46.26
N LYS A 26 0.43 -2.52 46.55
CA LYS A 26 1.45 -3.55 46.80
C LYS A 26 0.92 -4.78 47.57
N SER A 27 1.18 -5.98 47.06
CA SER A 27 1.62 -7.14 47.85
C SER A 27 2.49 -8.06 46.99
N MET A 28 3.25 -8.91 47.67
CA MET A 28 4.53 -9.51 47.31
C MET A 28 4.42 -11.03 47.43
N ASP A 29 4.99 -11.76 46.47
CA ASP A 29 5.48 -13.16 46.47
C ASP A 29 5.21 -13.81 45.10
N THR A 30 5.97 -14.75 44.56
CA THR A 30 7.34 -15.28 44.73
C THR A 30 7.46 -16.27 43.56
N SER A 31 8.64 -16.36 42.94
CA SER A 31 9.11 -17.40 42.00
C SER A 31 8.23 -17.76 40.79
N THR A 32 8.76 -17.61 39.58
CA THR A 32 9.18 -18.73 38.68
C THR A 32 9.72 -18.15 37.37
N GLU A 33 10.99 -18.47 37.09
CA GLU A 33 11.73 -18.44 35.81
C GLU A 33 11.89 -17.14 34.98
N PRO A 34 13.10 -16.84 34.47
CA PRO A 34 13.27 -15.82 33.46
C PRO A 34 12.86 -16.41 32.11
N VAL A 35 11.71 -16.00 31.59
CA VAL A 35 11.40 -16.19 30.18
C VAL A 35 12.18 -15.14 29.42
N ASP A 36 13.16 -15.57 28.63
CA ASP A 36 13.90 -14.75 27.67
C ASP A 36 12.93 -14.05 26.72
N ALA A 37 12.53 -12.83 27.07
CA ALA A 37 11.86 -11.90 26.17
C ALA A 37 12.92 -11.04 25.47
N GLN A 38 13.77 -11.68 24.68
CA GLN A 38 14.50 -10.99 23.60
C GLN A 38 13.75 -11.23 22.30
N VAL A 39 12.65 -10.49 22.11
CA VAL A 39 11.82 -10.55 20.89
C VAL A 39 12.39 -9.60 19.83
N ASN A 40 13.02 -10.16 18.79
CA ASN A 40 12.87 -9.93 17.34
C ASN A 40 12.66 -8.54 16.71
N VAL A 41 12.80 -7.39 17.41
CA VAL A 41 12.53 -6.06 16.80
C VAL A 41 13.43 -5.75 15.59
N ALA A 42 14.66 -6.26 15.56
CA ALA A 42 15.58 -6.01 14.45
C ALA A 42 15.22 -6.78 13.18
N ASP A 43 14.74 -8.03 13.32
CA ASP A 43 14.52 -8.96 12.20
C ASP A 43 13.29 -8.56 11.38
N SER A 44 12.18 -8.21 12.06
CA SER A 44 10.96 -7.75 11.40
C SER A 44 11.16 -6.42 10.65
N SER A 45 12.02 -5.54 11.16
CA SER A 45 12.29 -4.24 10.52
C SER A 45 13.12 -4.38 9.23
N VAL A 46 14.00 -5.38 9.16
CA VAL A 46 14.83 -5.65 7.97
C VAL A 46 13.98 -6.26 6.88
N ASP A 47 13.11 -7.21 7.22
CA ASP A 47 12.16 -7.82 6.29
C ASP A 47 11.15 -6.80 5.73
N GLU A 48 10.65 -5.89 6.56
CA GLU A 48 9.74 -4.81 6.12
C GLU A 48 10.42 -3.90 5.09
N GLN A 49 11.65 -3.45 5.35
CA GLN A 49 12.36 -2.57 4.42
C GLN A 49 12.72 -3.28 3.12
N GLN A 50 13.04 -4.57 3.16
CA GLN A 50 13.27 -5.37 1.95
C GLN A 50 11.99 -5.50 1.11
N ALA A 51 10.85 -5.76 1.75
CA ALA A 51 9.56 -5.81 1.06
C ALA A 51 9.18 -4.44 0.47
N ILE A 52 9.35 -3.34 1.22
CA ILE A 52 9.13 -1.97 0.73
C ILE A 52 10.01 -1.69 -0.49
N SER A 53 11.30 -2.05 -0.44
CA SER A 53 12.21 -1.86 -1.56
C SER A 53 11.78 -2.67 -2.78
N MET A 54 11.42 -3.94 -2.60
CA MET A 54 10.93 -4.81 -3.68
C MET A 54 9.68 -4.24 -4.34
N ILE A 55 8.72 -3.75 -3.56
CA ILE A 55 7.50 -3.13 -4.09
C ILE A 55 7.84 -1.87 -4.90
N LYS A 56 8.76 -1.01 -4.42
CA LYS A 56 9.19 0.17 -5.17
C LYS A 56 9.84 -0.21 -6.49
N ASP A 57 10.79 -1.16 -6.47
CA ASP A 57 11.47 -1.65 -7.67
C ASP A 57 10.46 -2.19 -8.69
N PHE A 58 9.43 -2.92 -8.24
CA PHE A 58 8.35 -3.39 -9.09
C PHE A 58 7.58 -2.23 -9.74
N TYR A 59 7.09 -1.28 -8.95
CA TYR A 59 6.27 -0.16 -9.46
C TYR A 59 7.07 0.76 -10.39
N GLU A 60 8.33 1.02 -10.10
CA GLU A 60 9.21 1.80 -10.97
C GLU A 60 9.48 1.08 -12.30
N ALA A 61 9.79 -0.22 -12.27
CA ALA A 61 9.99 -1.01 -13.48
C ALA A 61 8.69 -1.16 -14.30
N TYR A 62 7.56 -1.34 -13.63
CA TYR A 62 6.26 -1.47 -14.29
C TYR A 62 5.83 -0.15 -14.93
N ALA A 63 6.06 0.98 -14.26
CA ALA A 63 5.82 2.31 -14.83
C ALA A 63 6.60 2.56 -16.13
N VAL A 64 7.85 2.08 -16.22
CA VAL A 64 8.62 2.15 -17.48
C VAL A 64 7.91 1.41 -18.61
N SER A 65 7.28 0.27 -18.32
CA SER A 65 6.48 -0.45 -19.32
C SER A 65 5.22 0.31 -19.73
N CYS A 66 4.51 0.93 -18.77
CA CYS A 66 3.32 1.75 -19.04
C CYS A 66 3.63 2.99 -19.89
N LEU A 67 4.81 3.59 -19.71
CA LEU A 67 5.23 4.79 -20.44
C LEU A 67 5.88 4.47 -21.81
N SER A 68 6.11 3.19 -22.09
CA SER A 68 6.69 2.71 -23.36
C SER A 68 5.62 2.46 -24.41
N ILE A 69 6.02 2.47 -25.69
CA ILE A 69 5.11 2.26 -26.83
C ILE A 69 5.59 1.08 -27.66
N GLY A 70 4.65 0.29 -28.19
CA GLY A 70 4.95 -0.84 -29.08
C GLY A 70 4.84 -2.20 -28.41
N LYS A 71 5.19 -3.26 -29.15
CA LYS A 71 5.06 -4.64 -28.66
C LYS A 71 6.07 -4.94 -27.55
N GLU A 72 7.20 -4.26 -27.60
CA GLU A 72 8.28 -4.30 -26.62
C GLU A 72 7.80 -3.82 -25.24
N ALA A 73 6.89 -2.84 -25.20
CA ALA A 73 6.29 -2.34 -23.96
C ALA A 73 5.44 -3.42 -23.27
N VAL A 74 4.63 -4.15 -24.04
CA VAL A 74 3.79 -5.25 -23.53
C VAL A 74 4.68 -6.38 -22.98
N ALA A 75 5.66 -6.82 -23.76
CA ALA A 75 6.59 -7.87 -23.33
C ALA A 75 7.40 -7.48 -22.09
N LEU A 76 7.78 -6.19 -21.97
CA LEU A 76 8.43 -5.67 -20.78
C LEU A 76 7.50 -5.71 -19.57
N GLY A 77 6.25 -5.27 -19.73
CA GLY A 77 5.24 -5.32 -18.67
C GLY A 77 4.98 -6.76 -18.18
N ASP A 78 4.84 -7.71 -19.10
CA ASP A 78 4.68 -9.12 -18.76
C ASP A 78 5.91 -9.69 -18.03
N SER A 79 7.12 -9.39 -18.52
CA SER A 79 8.37 -9.82 -17.87
C SER A 79 8.52 -9.24 -16.45
N VAL A 80 8.10 -7.98 -16.24
CA VAL A 80 8.10 -7.34 -14.92
C VAL A 80 7.08 -8.02 -14.00
N LYS A 81 5.86 -8.27 -14.47
CA LYS A 81 4.84 -9.00 -13.70
C LYS A 81 5.34 -10.39 -13.30
N GLU A 82 5.90 -11.17 -14.23
CA GLU A 82 6.43 -12.51 -13.95
C GLU A 82 7.57 -12.52 -12.92
N LYS A 83 8.38 -11.45 -12.86
CA LYS A 83 9.48 -11.34 -11.91
C LYS A 83 9.00 -11.06 -10.48
N TYR A 84 7.99 -10.21 -10.33
CA TYR A 84 7.62 -9.62 -9.03
C TYR A 84 6.29 -10.11 -8.47
N LEU A 85 5.40 -10.65 -9.30
CA LEU A 85 4.09 -11.11 -8.88
C LEU A 85 4.05 -12.64 -8.85
N THR A 86 3.22 -13.20 -7.97
CA THR A 86 2.89 -14.62 -8.06
C THR A 86 2.04 -14.89 -9.29
N LYS A 87 2.05 -16.14 -9.75
CA LYS A 87 1.24 -16.57 -10.91
C LYS A 87 -0.26 -16.35 -10.66
N GLU A 88 -0.72 -16.66 -9.45
CA GLU A 88 -2.11 -16.49 -9.03
C GLU A 88 -2.54 -15.02 -9.09
N LEU A 89 -1.66 -14.10 -8.69
CA LEU A 89 -1.95 -12.67 -8.79
C LEU A 89 -1.98 -12.20 -10.26
N ILE A 90 -1.10 -12.70 -11.12
CA ILE A 90 -1.13 -12.38 -12.56
C ILE A 90 -2.48 -12.80 -13.16
N GLU A 91 -2.95 -14.00 -12.87
CA GLU A 91 -4.26 -14.49 -13.32
C GLU A 91 -5.42 -13.62 -12.78
N LYS A 92 -5.34 -13.19 -11.51
CA LYS A 92 -6.30 -12.25 -10.91
C LYS A 92 -6.30 -10.91 -11.64
N VAL A 93 -5.13 -10.32 -11.90
CA VAL A 93 -4.97 -9.05 -12.61
C VAL A 93 -5.58 -9.13 -14.01
N ASP A 94 -5.27 -10.18 -14.76
CA ASP A 94 -5.83 -10.39 -16.11
C ASP A 94 -7.36 -10.48 -16.11
N SER A 95 -7.94 -11.11 -15.08
CA SER A 95 -9.39 -11.16 -14.90
C SER A 95 -9.98 -9.79 -14.59
N LEU A 96 -9.32 -8.99 -13.75
CA LEU A 96 -9.78 -7.66 -13.35
C LEU A 96 -9.71 -6.65 -14.51
N VAL A 97 -8.64 -6.71 -15.32
CA VAL A 97 -8.51 -5.88 -16.53
C VAL A 97 -9.68 -6.13 -17.47
N LYS A 98 -10.01 -7.40 -17.74
CA LYS A 98 -11.16 -7.77 -18.60
C LYS A 98 -12.51 -7.31 -18.05
N ALA A 99 -12.64 -7.17 -16.73
CA ALA A 99 -13.89 -6.79 -16.09
C ALA A 99 -14.08 -5.27 -15.95
N THR A 100 -12.99 -4.50 -15.93
CA THR A 100 -13.01 -3.08 -15.56
C THR A 100 -12.46 -2.14 -16.63
N ASP A 101 -11.80 -2.67 -17.66
CA ASP A 101 -11.05 -1.90 -18.66
C ASP A 101 -10.01 -0.94 -18.05
N ALA A 102 -9.52 -1.27 -16.85
CA ALA A 102 -8.47 -0.54 -16.14
C ALA A 102 -7.44 -1.53 -15.58
N ASP A 103 -6.20 -1.07 -15.46
CA ASP A 103 -5.14 -1.84 -14.84
C ASP A 103 -5.25 -1.74 -13.30
N PRO A 104 -5.52 -2.85 -12.59
CA PRO A 104 -5.66 -2.84 -11.13
C PRO A 104 -4.33 -2.61 -10.39
N ILE A 105 -3.17 -2.81 -11.02
CA ILE A 105 -1.85 -2.57 -10.44
C ILE A 105 -1.63 -1.08 -10.21
N ILE A 106 -2.14 -0.24 -11.12
CA ILE A 106 -2.04 1.22 -11.04
C ILE A 106 -3.40 1.90 -10.75
N ARG A 107 -4.52 1.18 -10.76
CA ARG A 107 -5.89 1.73 -10.68
C ARG A 107 -6.10 2.89 -11.66
N ALA A 108 -5.73 2.65 -12.92
CA ALA A 108 -5.84 3.60 -14.03
C ALA A 108 -5.82 2.85 -15.36
N GLN A 109 -6.19 3.53 -16.45
CA GLN A 109 -5.92 3.00 -17.81
C GLN A 109 -4.45 3.17 -18.18
N ASP A 110 -3.92 4.38 -17.96
CA ASP A 110 -2.54 4.75 -18.24
C ASP A 110 -1.92 5.47 -17.04
N LEU A 111 -0.59 5.56 -17.03
CA LEU A 111 0.18 6.27 -16.02
C LEU A 111 0.80 7.53 -16.64
N GLY A 112 0.68 8.68 -15.96
CA GLY A 112 1.42 9.89 -16.36
C GLY A 112 2.90 9.82 -15.97
N GLU A 113 3.78 10.45 -16.74
CA GLU A 113 5.24 10.47 -16.45
C GLU A 113 5.57 11.02 -15.06
N ASP A 114 4.81 12.02 -14.60
CA ASP A 114 5.00 12.64 -13.28
C ASP A 114 4.31 11.89 -12.15
N ASP A 115 3.38 10.96 -12.46
CA ASP A 115 2.60 10.25 -11.45
C ASP A 115 3.51 9.38 -10.58
N ILE A 116 4.39 8.60 -11.22
CA ILE A 116 5.30 7.68 -10.52
C ILE A 116 6.35 8.39 -9.66
N LYS A 117 6.66 9.66 -9.96
CA LYS A 117 7.61 10.47 -9.15
C LYS A 117 7.10 10.74 -7.74
N THR A 118 5.82 10.47 -7.49
CA THR A 118 5.18 10.60 -6.17
C THR A 118 4.97 9.26 -5.46
N LEU A 119 5.55 8.17 -5.98
CA LEU A 119 5.44 6.84 -5.41
C LEU A 119 5.87 6.82 -3.95
N VAL A 120 4.97 6.33 -3.10
CA VAL A 120 5.22 6.05 -1.69
C VAL A 120 4.73 4.64 -1.40
N VAL A 121 5.48 3.93 -0.56
CA VAL A 121 5.09 2.62 -0.06
C VAL A 121 5.15 2.68 1.45
N LYS A 122 4.07 2.25 2.10
CA LYS A 122 3.95 2.23 3.57
C LYS A 122 3.53 0.83 4.01
N HIS A 123 4.16 0.30 5.03
CA HIS A 123 3.62 -0.89 5.71
C HIS A 123 2.25 -0.57 6.32
N LEU A 124 1.34 -1.54 6.27
CA LEU A 124 0.03 -1.47 6.91
C LEU A 124 0.03 -2.36 8.16
N ASN A 125 -0.22 -3.65 7.97
CA ASN A 125 -0.22 -4.68 8.99
C ASN A 125 0.17 -6.01 8.35
N ASP A 126 0.69 -6.94 9.16
CA ASP A 126 1.13 -8.25 8.69
C ASP A 126 2.02 -8.13 7.44
N ASN A 127 1.62 -8.75 6.33
CA ASN A 127 2.32 -8.67 5.05
C ASN A 127 1.69 -7.69 4.05
N TRP A 128 0.79 -6.82 4.52
CA TRP A 128 0.12 -5.83 3.69
C TRP A 128 0.87 -4.49 3.70
N TYR A 129 0.92 -3.89 2.52
CA TYR A 129 1.55 -2.60 2.26
C TYR A 129 0.58 -1.75 1.44
N GLN A 130 0.65 -0.44 1.61
CA GLN A 130 -0.07 0.52 0.79
C GLN A 130 0.89 1.18 -0.19
N VAL A 131 0.61 0.98 -1.46
CA VAL A 131 1.25 1.72 -2.55
C VAL A 131 0.42 2.95 -2.83
N GLY A 132 1.03 4.12 -2.73
CA GLY A 132 0.38 5.39 -3.01
C GLY A 132 1.13 6.18 -4.07
N TYR A 133 0.38 6.88 -4.91
CA TYR A 133 0.91 7.90 -5.81
C TYR A 133 -0.19 8.94 -6.11
N THR A 134 0.19 10.06 -6.71
CA THR A 134 -0.72 11.13 -7.13
C THR A 134 -0.87 11.07 -8.63
N SER A 135 -2.06 10.72 -9.12
CA SER A 135 -2.35 10.69 -10.56
C SER A 135 -2.72 12.09 -11.04
N ALA A 136 -2.25 12.46 -12.24
CA ALA A 136 -2.53 13.72 -12.92
C ALA A 136 -2.23 14.96 -12.05
N LYS A 137 -1.11 14.90 -11.32
CA LYS A 137 -0.66 15.95 -10.39
C LYS A 137 -0.61 17.33 -11.05
N GLY A 138 -1.19 18.32 -10.40
CA GLY A 138 -1.26 19.71 -10.86
C GLY A 138 -2.40 20.01 -11.85
N SER A 139 -3.19 19.01 -12.26
CA SER A 139 -4.34 19.19 -13.14
C SER A 139 -5.67 19.28 -12.38
N GLN A 140 -6.77 19.64 -13.05
CA GLN A 140 -8.11 19.57 -12.45
C GLN A 140 -8.60 18.13 -12.16
N PHE A 141 -7.85 17.11 -12.61
CA PHE A 141 -8.14 15.70 -12.40
C PHE A 141 -7.19 15.05 -11.39
N GLU A 142 -6.38 15.85 -10.68
CA GLU A 142 -5.48 15.34 -9.64
C GLU A 142 -6.24 14.47 -8.64
N ARG A 143 -5.74 13.25 -8.41
CA ARG A 143 -6.28 12.33 -7.41
C ARG A 143 -5.18 11.59 -6.68
N ALA A 144 -5.40 11.35 -5.39
CA ALA A 144 -4.58 10.42 -4.62
C ALA A 144 -5.01 8.99 -4.95
N VAL A 145 -4.05 8.13 -5.31
CA VAL A 145 -4.24 6.71 -5.54
C VAL A 145 -3.65 5.95 -4.36
N SER A 146 -4.35 4.92 -3.91
CA SER A 146 -3.95 4.07 -2.78
C SER A 146 -4.33 2.63 -3.07
N ILE A 147 -3.34 1.75 -3.12
CA ILE A 147 -3.47 0.37 -3.58
C ILE A 147 -2.89 -0.53 -2.49
N PRO A 148 -3.73 -1.24 -1.72
CA PRO A 148 -3.24 -2.25 -0.79
C PRO A 148 -2.72 -3.46 -1.58
N VAL A 149 -1.50 -3.88 -1.25
CA VAL A 149 -0.82 -5.03 -1.84
C VAL A 149 -0.33 -5.94 -0.72
N ARG A 150 -0.39 -7.26 -0.92
CA ARG A 150 0.16 -8.24 0.00
C ARG A 150 1.43 -8.84 -0.58
N VAL A 151 2.40 -9.09 0.30
CA VAL A 151 3.69 -9.68 -0.06
C VAL A 151 3.82 -11.08 0.53
N VAL A 152 4.47 -11.97 -0.21
CA VAL A 152 4.88 -13.30 0.25
C VAL A 152 6.39 -13.46 0.05
N ASN A 153 7.06 -14.17 0.96
CA ASN A 153 8.45 -14.58 0.80
C ASN A 153 8.49 -16.05 0.37
N ILE A 154 8.98 -16.31 -0.85
CA ILE A 154 9.13 -17.65 -1.42
C ILE A 154 10.62 -17.93 -1.57
N GLY A 155 11.17 -18.76 -0.69
CA GLY A 155 12.57 -19.18 -0.77
C GLY A 155 13.60 -18.04 -0.63
N GLY A 156 13.28 -16.99 0.13
CA GLY A 156 14.13 -15.81 0.30
C GLY A 156 13.89 -14.70 -0.72
N GLN A 157 12.94 -14.88 -1.64
CA GLN A 157 12.55 -13.86 -2.62
C GLN A 157 11.15 -13.35 -2.32
N TYR A 158 11.02 -12.03 -2.16
CA TYR A 158 9.74 -11.37 -2.00
C TYR A 158 9.01 -11.25 -3.34
N GLN A 159 7.71 -11.54 -3.34
CA GLN A 159 6.77 -11.32 -4.44
C GLN A 159 5.47 -10.72 -3.92
N ILE A 160 4.75 -9.99 -4.75
CA ILE A 160 3.39 -9.56 -4.45
C ILE A 160 2.44 -10.70 -4.80
N ASP A 161 1.62 -11.14 -3.84
CA ASP A 161 0.68 -12.25 -4.01
C ASP A 161 -0.79 -11.84 -4.01
N ASP A 162 -1.07 -10.59 -3.64
CA ASP A 162 -2.43 -10.05 -3.69
C ASP A 162 -2.45 -8.53 -3.91
N ILE A 163 -3.52 -8.05 -4.53
CA ILE A 163 -3.88 -6.64 -4.67
C ILE A 163 -5.38 -6.51 -4.39
N THR A 164 -5.78 -5.62 -3.49
CA THR A 164 -7.20 -5.39 -3.20
C THR A 164 -7.87 -4.68 -4.36
N ALA A 165 -9.03 -5.18 -4.79
CA ALA A 165 -9.83 -4.51 -5.81
C ALA A 165 -10.29 -3.12 -5.32
N GLU A 166 -10.56 -2.18 -6.23
CA GLU A 166 -10.91 -0.80 -5.87
C GLU A 166 -12.24 -0.68 -5.09
N ASN A 167 -13.08 -1.71 -5.11
CA ASN A 167 -14.43 -1.72 -4.52
C ASN A 167 -14.63 -2.78 -3.42
N GLU A 168 -13.56 -3.36 -2.89
CA GLU A 168 -13.57 -4.28 -1.74
C GLU A 168 -13.11 -3.57 -0.46
#